data_AF-A0A661V7R4-F1
#
_entry.id   AF-A0A661V7R4-F1
#
_cell.length_a   1.000
_cell.length_b   1.000
_cell.length_c   1.000
_cell.angle_alpha   90.00
_cell.angle_beta   90.00
_cell.angle_gamma   90.00
#
_symmetry.space_group_name_H-M   'P 1'
#
loop_
_entity.id
_entity.type
_entity.pdbx_description
1 polymer ?
#
loop_
_entity_poly.entity_id
_entity_poly.type
_entity_poly.pdbx_seq_one_letter_code
_entity_poly.pdbx_strand_id
1 'polypeptide(L)'
;MSAGPEFGCLPTAIGSMPHVDPDEACSAVMKYLPGIPAWPQLPRRSFEERMVAQCSEGFPGLVREGDKLRIEPSAGFESALEQIYIDCDEGSFHKYGISAEYAAGLAAFLSRAAGSRIVKGQITGPITWGLTVTGRDGLAILYDDTLAEAAAKFLRLKASWQENTLRKVAPDAIIFVDEPHLVSLRSVFTPIPEEKVPVLLGEVFRGIKGIKG
;
A
#
# COMPACT_ATOMS: atom_id res chain seq x y z
N MET A 1 11.56 45.18 -5.29
CA MET A 1 11.16 44.15 -6.27
C MET A 1 10.54 43.01 -5.49
N SER A 2 9.22 42.80 -5.58
CA SER A 2 8.58 41.63 -4.98
C SER A 2 9.03 40.40 -5.75
N ALA A 3 9.63 39.42 -5.07
CA ALA A 3 9.92 38.14 -5.68
C ALA A 3 8.63 37.57 -6.28
N GLY A 4 8.68 37.17 -7.56
CA GLY A 4 7.56 36.48 -8.20
C GLY A 4 7.25 35.15 -7.49
N PRO A 5 6.14 34.48 -7.82
CA PRO A 5 5.83 33.19 -7.23
C PRO A 5 6.96 32.19 -7.51
N GLU A 6 7.45 31.54 -6.45
CA GLU A 6 8.46 30.49 -6.52
C GLU A 6 7.74 29.12 -6.64
N PHE A 7 8.04 28.37 -7.69
CA PHE A 7 7.41 27.07 -7.94
C PHE A 7 8.19 25.95 -7.23
N GLY A 8 7.57 25.33 -6.23
CA GLY A 8 8.14 24.22 -5.44
C GLY A 8 8.07 22.84 -6.12
N CYS A 9 8.49 22.73 -7.39
CA CYS A 9 8.40 21.51 -8.21
C CYS A 9 9.44 20.43 -7.84
N LEU A 10 9.45 19.96 -6.59
CA LEU A 10 10.38 18.92 -6.13
C LEU A 10 10.00 17.54 -6.71
N PRO A 11 10.96 16.77 -7.27
CA PRO A 11 10.67 15.47 -7.85
C PRO A 11 10.52 14.36 -6.78
N THR A 12 9.73 13.35 -7.11
CA THR A 12 9.63 12.08 -6.39
C THR A 12 9.45 10.91 -7.39
N ALA A 13 9.29 9.67 -6.93
CA ALA A 13 9.12 8.49 -7.78
C ALA A 13 7.73 7.86 -7.62
N ILE A 14 7.34 7.01 -8.58
CA ILE A 14 6.18 6.11 -8.43
C ILE A 14 6.42 5.18 -7.23
N GLY A 15 7.56 4.49 -7.20
CA GLY A 15 8.00 3.66 -6.06
C GLY A 15 8.65 2.34 -6.51
N SER A 16 8.11 1.71 -7.56
CA SER A 16 8.65 0.47 -8.14
C SER A 16 9.99 0.69 -8.85
N MET A 17 10.99 -0.12 -8.52
CA MET A 17 12.35 -0.03 -9.05
C MET A 17 12.81 -1.36 -9.70
N PRO A 18 13.68 -1.33 -10.72
CA PRO A 18 14.15 -2.54 -11.40
C PRO A 18 15.21 -3.33 -10.60
N HIS A 19 15.63 -2.82 -9.44
CA HIS A 19 16.68 -3.36 -8.59
C HIS A 19 16.19 -4.61 -7.85
N VAL A 20 17.13 -5.47 -7.47
CA VAL A 20 16.90 -6.63 -6.57
C VAL A 20 17.61 -6.47 -5.23
N ASP A 21 18.63 -5.61 -5.17
CA ASP A 21 19.35 -5.23 -3.97
C ASP A 21 18.71 -3.97 -3.34
N PRO A 22 18.23 -4.05 -2.09
CA PRO A 22 17.61 -2.92 -1.39
C PRO A 22 18.54 -1.73 -1.16
N ASP A 23 19.83 -1.98 -0.91
CA ASP A 23 20.82 -0.96 -0.59
C ASP A 23 21.20 -0.16 -1.85
N GLU A 24 21.37 -0.84 -2.98
CA GLU A 24 21.55 -0.18 -4.28
C GLU A 24 20.35 0.68 -4.65
N ALA A 25 19.13 0.15 -4.49
CA ALA A 25 17.89 0.87 -4.79
C ALA A 25 17.75 2.12 -3.92
N CYS A 26 17.99 2.01 -2.61
CA CYS A 26 17.95 3.15 -1.70
C CYS A 26 19.04 4.17 -2.03
N SER A 27 20.25 3.72 -2.37
CA SER A 27 21.35 4.62 -2.76
C SER A 27 20.98 5.43 -4.02
N ALA A 28 20.32 4.81 -4.99
CA ALA A 28 19.80 5.51 -6.17
C ALA A 28 18.73 6.55 -5.79
N VAL A 29 17.76 6.17 -4.95
CA VAL A 29 16.73 7.10 -4.46
C VAL A 29 17.35 8.32 -3.78
N MET A 30 18.24 8.11 -2.81
CA MET A 30 18.83 9.21 -2.04
C MET A 30 19.71 10.11 -2.93
N LYS A 31 20.36 9.56 -3.95
CA LYS A 31 21.18 10.32 -4.90
C LYS A 31 20.35 11.20 -5.84
N TYR A 32 19.25 10.67 -6.38
CA TYR A 32 18.51 11.33 -7.46
C TYR A 32 17.23 12.04 -7.00
N LEU A 33 16.71 11.72 -5.81
CA LEU A 33 15.48 12.30 -5.25
C LEU A 33 15.71 12.87 -3.83
N PRO A 34 16.70 13.76 -3.62
CA PRO A 34 17.04 14.24 -2.28
C PRO A 34 15.95 15.10 -1.62
N GLY A 35 15.03 15.66 -2.42
CA GLY A 35 13.95 16.52 -1.92
C GLY A 35 12.79 15.74 -1.29
N ILE A 36 12.25 14.77 -2.02
CA ILE A 36 11.13 13.91 -1.58
C ILE A 36 11.48 12.45 -1.93
N PRO A 37 12.42 11.82 -1.20
CA PRO A 37 12.80 10.45 -1.45
C PRO A 37 11.63 9.50 -1.16
N ALA A 38 11.37 8.59 -2.08
CA ALA A 38 10.35 7.54 -1.94
C ALA A 38 11.01 6.20 -1.62
N TRP A 39 10.50 5.45 -0.65
CA TRP A 39 11.07 4.13 -0.38
C TRP A 39 10.87 3.20 -1.59
N PRO A 40 11.89 2.42 -1.99
CA PRO A 40 11.81 1.63 -3.23
C PRO A 40 11.06 0.31 -3.01
N GLN A 41 10.10 0.01 -3.88
CA GLN A 41 9.51 -1.32 -4.00
C GLN A 41 10.30 -2.15 -5.01
N LEU A 42 10.58 -3.42 -4.70
CA LEU A 42 11.50 -4.27 -5.47
C LEU A 42 10.78 -5.49 -6.07
N PRO A 43 9.82 -5.30 -7.00
CA PRO A 43 8.98 -6.40 -7.50
C PRO A 43 9.76 -7.50 -8.26
N ARG A 44 11.02 -7.27 -8.60
CA ARG A 44 11.92 -8.27 -9.21
C ARG A 44 12.71 -9.10 -8.19
N ARG A 45 12.69 -8.73 -6.91
CA ARG A 45 13.42 -9.42 -5.84
C ARG A 45 12.73 -10.70 -5.39
N SER A 46 11.43 -10.64 -5.16
CA SER A 46 10.61 -11.78 -4.72
C SER A 46 9.15 -11.59 -5.11
N PHE A 47 8.34 -12.64 -4.89
CA PHE A 47 6.89 -12.54 -5.09
C PHE A 47 6.27 -11.61 -4.04
N GLU A 48 6.74 -11.71 -2.81
CA GLU A 48 6.29 -10.96 -1.63
C GLU A 48 6.49 -9.45 -1.82
N GLU A 49 7.50 -9.03 -2.57
CA GLU A 49 7.77 -7.63 -2.93
C GLU A 49 6.94 -7.11 -4.11
N ARG A 50 6.13 -7.96 -4.76
CA ARG A 50 5.18 -7.48 -5.78
C ARG A 50 4.07 -6.68 -5.09
N MET A 51 3.69 -5.56 -5.70
CA MET A 51 2.72 -4.57 -5.18
C MET A 51 1.53 -5.17 -4.39
N VAL A 52 0.80 -6.13 -4.97
CA VAL A 52 -0.38 -6.75 -4.34
C VAL A 52 0.00 -7.66 -3.16
N ALA A 53 1.04 -8.49 -3.32
CA ALA A 53 1.53 -9.39 -2.27
C ALA A 53 2.12 -8.63 -1.09
N GLN A 54 2.86 -7.56 -1.37
CA GLN A 54 3.46 -6.70 -0.35
C GLN A 54 2.41 -6.14 0.63
N CYS A 55 1.26 -5.74 0.09
CA CYS A 55 0.17 -5.20 0.89
C CYS A 55 -0.75 -6.28 1.47
N SER A 56 -0.56 -7.56 1.14
CA SER A 56 -1.42 -8.65 1.61
C SER A 56 -0.95 -9.32 2.89
N GLU A 57 0.30 -9.08 3.31
CA GLU A 57 0.89 -9.69 4.50
C GLU A 57 0.02 -9.47 5.76
N GLY A 58 -0.48 -10.57 6.33
CA GLY A 58 -1.31 -10.57 7.53
C GLY A 58 -2.83 -10.51 7.27
N PHE A 59 -3.28 -10.50 6.00
CA PHE A 59 -4.71 -10.57 5.72
C PHE A 59 -5.27 -11.98 6.06
N PRO A 60 -6.41 -12.10 6.77
CA PRO A 60 -6.96 -13.40 7.17
C PRO A 60 -7.22 -14.32 5.97
N GLY A 61 -6.94 -15.62 6.16
CA GLY A 61 -7.24 -16.64 5.15
C GLY A 61 -6.45 -16.53 3.84
N LEU A 62 -5.49 -15.60 3.72
CA LEU A 62 -4.73 -15.44 2.50
C LEU A 62 -3.75 -16.61 2.31
N VAL A 63 -3.84 -17.26 1.16
CA VAL A 63 -2.91 -18.31 0.72
C VAL A 63 -2.32 -17.96 -0.64
N ARG A 64 -1.09 -18.44 -0.87
CA ARG A 64 -0.39 -18.31 -2.15
C ARG A 64 -0.49 -19.63 -2.92
N GLU A 65 -0.96 -19.55 -4.16
CA GLU A 65 -0.95 -20.67 -5.11
C GLU A 65 -0.13 -20.27 -6.35
N GLY A 66 1.13 -20.68 -6.38
CA GLY A 66 2.07 -20.25 -7.41
C GLY A 66 2.28 -18.73 -7.39
N ASP A 67 1.78 -18.06 -8.42
CA ASP A 67 1.84 -16.59 -8.58
C ASP A 67 0.50 -15.88 -8.29
N LYS A 68 -0.47 -16.60 -7.72
CA LYS A 68 -1.80 -16.08 -7.38
C LYS A 68 -2.01 -16.04 -5.86
N LEU A 69 -2.86 -15.11 -5.44
CA LEU A 69 -3.32 -14.98 -4.06
C LEU A 69 -4.80 -15.33 -3.99
N ARG A 70 -5.16 -16.18 -3.05
CA ARG A 70 -6.54 -16.62 -2.83
C ARG A 70 -6.90 -16.51 -1.35
N ILE A 71 -8.16 -16.21 -1.06
CA ILE A 71 -8.74 -16.30 0.27
C ILE A 71 -9.32 -17.69 0.47
N GLU A 72 -8.75 -18.43 1.40
CA GLU A 72 -9.24 -19.69 1.92
C GLU A 72 -9.61 -19.53 3.40
N PRO A 73 -10.91 -19.27 3.70
CA PRO A 73 -11.38 -19.17 5.07
C PRO A 73 -11.00 -20.41 5.90
N SER A 74 -10.46 -20.21 7.10
CA SER A 74 -10.17 -21.26 8.07
C SER A 74 -11.04 -21.09 9.31
N ALA A 75 -10.88 -21.96 10.31
CA ALA A 75 -11.52 -21.77 11.60
C ALA A 75 -11.08 -20.42 12.21
N GLY A 76 -12.05 -19.56 12.56
CA GLY A 76 -11.80 -18.22 13.09
C GLY A 76 -11.63 -17.12 12.04
N PHE A 77 -11.83 -17.41 10.75
CA PHE A 77 -11.77 -16.41 9.68
C PHE A 77 -12.69 -15.20 9.92
N GLU A 78 -13.97 -15.45 10.25
CA GLU A 78 -14.94 -14.38 10.53
C GLU A 78 -14.50 -13.51 11.71
N SER A 79 -14.07 -14.11 12.82
CA SER A 79 -13.57 -13.36 13.97
C SER A 79 -12.31 -12.55 13.63
N ALA A 80 -11.46 -13.05 12.73
CA ALA A 80 -10.30 -12.30 12.27
C ALA A 80 -10.70 -11.11 11.37
N LEU A 81 -11.75 -11.25 10.56
CA LEU A 81 -12.34 -10.13 9.83
C LEU A 81 -12.94 -9.11 10.80
N GLU A 82 -13.79 -9.53 11.74
CA GLU A 82 -14.37 -8.65 12.78
C GLU A 82 -13.28 -7.87 13.54
N GLN A 83 -12.17 -8.52 13.87
CA GLN A 83 -11.06 -7.86 14.54
C GLN A 83 -10.46 -6.71 13.70
N ILE A 84 -10.40 -6.82 12.37
CA ILE A 84 -9.97 -5.71 11.49
C ILE A 84 -10.89 -4.49 11.64
N TYR A 85 -12.20 -4.71 11.80
CA TYR A 85 -13.16 -3.62 11.99
C TYR A 85 -12.91 -2.92 13.33
N ILE A 86 -12.77 -3.70 14.40
CA ILE A 86 -12.45 -3.19 15.75
C ILE A 86 -11.15 -2.38 15.72
N ASP A 87 -10.09 -2.93 15.12
CA ASP A 87 -8.79 -2.24 15.05
C ASP A 87 -8.87 -0.95 14.22
N CYS A 88 -9.70 -0.92 13.17
CA CYS A 88 -9.95 0.29 12.38
C CYS A 88 -10.63 1.39 13.19
N ASP A 89 -11.60 1.02 14.02
CA ASP A 89 -12.35 1.96 14.85
C ASP A 89 -11.48 2.47 16.01
N GLU A 90 -10.63 1.62 16.57
CA GLU A 90 -9.66 1.99 17.62
C GLU A 90 -8.39 2.67 17.09
N GLY A 91 -8.12 2.56 15.79
CA GLY A 91 -6.86 3.03 15.19
C GLY A 91 -5.65 2.14 15.55
N SER A 92 -5.87 0.87 15.86
CA SER A 92 -4.89 -0.12 16.30
C SER A 92 -4.08 -0.70 15.14
N PHE A 93 -3.27 0.12 14.48
CA PHE A 93 -2.52 -0.27 13.26
C PHE A 93 -1.20 -1.03 13.52
N HIS A 94 -0.72 -1.11 14.77
CA HIS A 94 0.64 -1.57 15.08
C HIS A 94 0.97 -2.98 14.56
N LYS A 95 -0.01 -3.90 14.55
CA LYS A 95 0.16 -5.29 14.08
C LYS A 95 0.02 -5.47 12.57
N TYR A 96 -0.35 -4.42 11.83
CA TYR A 96 -0.59 -4.47 10.38
C TYR A 96 0.66 -4.13 9.56
N GLY A 97 1.83 -4.17 10.19
CA GLY A 97 3.09 -3.84 9.53
C GLY A 97 3.41 -4.69 8.31
N ILE A 98 4.33 -4.19 7.50
CA ILE A 98 4.93 -4.94 6.41
C ILE A 98 6.36 -5.29 6.85
N SER A 99 6.69 -6.58 6.86
CA SER A 99 7.97 -7.09 7.29
C SER A 99 9.06 -6.82 6.24
N ALA A 100 10.32 -7.01 6.62
CA ALA A 100 11.45 -6.89 5.70
C ALA A 100 11.46 -8.01 4.63
N GLU A 101 10.71 -9.09 4.82
CA GLU A 101 10.53 -10.13 3.80
C GLU A 101 9.65 -9.63 2.64
N TYR A 102 8.61 -8.85 2.96
CA TYR A 102 7.68 -8.28 1.98
C TYR A 102 8.13 -6.90 1.48
N ALA A 103 8.94 -6.17 2.23
CA ALA A 103 9.41 -4.83 1.88
C ALA A 103 10.86 -4.59 2.34
N ALA A 104 11.82 -5.31 1.75
CA ALA A 104 13.23 -5.14 2.09
C ALA A 104 13.71 -3.73 1.76
N GLY A 105 13.18 -3.14 0.68
CA GLY A 105 13.43 -1.74 0.31
C GLY A 105 12.98 -0.74 1.37
N LEU A 106 11.81 -0.94 2.01
CA LEU A 106 11.36 -0.09 3.11
C LEU A 106 12.28 -0.20 4.32
N ALA A 107 12.64 -1.44 4.71
CA ALA A 107 13.53 -1.67 5.85
C ALA A 107 14.89 -0.97 5.65
N ALA A 108 15.50 -1.12 4.47
CA ALA A 108 16.75 -0.48 4.09
C ALA A 108 16.65 1.05 3.96
N PHE A 109 15.48 1.56 3.60
CA PHE A 109 15.21 2.98 3.41
C PHE A 109 15.18 3.75 4.74
N LEU A 110 14.56 3.17 5.78
CA LEU A 110 14.35 3.86 7.05
C LEU A 110 15.66 4.34 7.69
N SER A 111 16.73 3.54 7.63
CA SER A 111 18.04 3.97 8.16
C SER A 111 18.71 5.07 7.34
N ARG A 112 18.37 5.20 6.04
CA ARG A 112 19.01 6.14 5.10
C ARG A 112 18.28 7.47 4.98
N ALA A 113 16.96 7.46 5.15
CA ALA A 113 16.12 8.64 5.08
C ALA A 113 16.05 9.43 6.40
N ALA A 114 16.79 9.01 7.43
CA ALA A 114 16.85 9.71 8.69
C ALA A 114 17.35 11.16 8.50
N GLY A 115 16.50 12.13 8.85
CA GLY A 115 16.79 13.56 8.70
C GLY A 115 16.28 14.16 7.39
N SER A 116 15.62 13.37 6.52
CA SER A 116 14.83 13.93 5.42
C SER A 116 13.69 14.80 5.98
N ARG A 117 13.38 15.91 5.28
CA ARG A 117 12.25 16.78 5.67
C ARG A 117 10.90 16.10 5.39
N ILE A 118 10.83 15.39 4.28
CA ILE A 118 9.64 14.70 3.82
C ILE A 118 10.06 13.44 3.10
N VAL A 119 9.27 12.38 3.25
CA VAL A 119 9.46 11.12 2.53
C VAL A 119 8.15 10.68 1.90
N LYS A 120 8.23 9.86 0.86
CA LYS A 120 7.06 9.27 0.22
C LYS A 120 7.01 7.77 0.52
N GLY A 121 5.82 7.30 0.83
CA GLY A 121 5.41 5.91 0.74
C GLY A 121 4.24 5.70 -0.20
N GLN A 122 3.94 4.43 -0.43
CA GLN A 122 2.91 3.98 -1.33
C GLN A 122 2.34 2.64 -0.85
N ILE A 123 1.05 2.44 -1.12
CA ILE A 123 0.30 1.22 -0.82
C ILE A 123 -0.62 0.90 -1.99
N THR A 124 -0.83 -0.38 -2.26
CA THR A 124 -1.85 -0.84 -3.21
C THR A 124 -3.23 -0.44 -2.75
N GLY A 125 -4.03 0.13 -3.65
CA GLY A 125 -5.41 0.48 -3.39
C GLY A 125 -6.37 -0.72 -3.39
N PRO A 126 -7.56 -0.55 -2.78
CA PRO A 126 -8.52 -1.62 -2.57
C PRO A 126 -9.13 -2.17 -3.85
N ILE A 127 -9.18 -1.39 -4.94
CA ILE A 127 -9.75 -1.84 -6.23
C ILE A 127 -8.75 -2.77 -6.91
N THR A 128 -7.49 -2.36 -7.01
CA THR A 128 -6.42 -3.16 -7.59
C THR A 128 -6.18 -4.42 -6.78
N TRP A 129 -6.13 -4.30 -5.45
CA TRP A 129 -5.97 -5.45 -4.58
C TRP A 129 -7.17 -6.40 -4.67
N GLY A 130 -8.38 -5.86 -4.58
CA GLY A 130 -9.62 -6.64 -4.62
C GLY A 130 -9.90 -7.32 -5.96
N LEU A 131 -9.40 -6.77 -7.08
CA LEU A 131 -9.45 -7.41 -8.41
C LEU A 131 -8.41 -8.51 -8.58
N THR A 132 -7.30 -8.44 -7.84
CA THR A 132 -6.18 -9.38 -8.01
C THR A 132 -6.31 -10.61 -7.11
N VAL A 133 -6.79 -10.41 -5.87
CA VAL A 133 -7.02 -11.49 -4.92
C VAL A 133 -8.37 -12.14 -5.20
N THR A 134 -8.43 -13.47 -5.19
CA THR A 134 -9.65 -14.22 -5.46
C THR A 134 -10.21 -14.91 -4.22
N GLY A 135 -11.53 -15.16 -4.21
CA GLY A 135 -12.19 -16.02 -3.25
C GLY A 135 -12.09 -17.51 -3.61
N ARG A 136 -12.77 -18.36 -2.83
CA ARG A 136 -12.83 -19.81 -3.09
C ARG A 136 -13.51 -20.18 -4.41
N ASP A 137 -14.44 -19.35 -4.86
CA ASP A 137 -15.13 -19.46 -6.14
C ASP A 137 -14.27 -19.05 -7.34
N GLY A 138 -13.06 -18.53 -7.10
CA GLY A 138 -12.15 -18.02 -8.11
C GLY A 138 -12.51 -16.62 -8.62
N LEU A 139 -13.55 -15.98 -8.09
CA LEU A 139 -13.92 -14.62 -8.42
C LEU A 139 -13.08 -13.64 -7.60
N ALA A 140 -12.86 -12.45 -8.15
CA ALA A 140 -12.18 -11.37 -7.46
C ALA A 140 -12.96 -10.98 -6.18
N ILE A 141 -12.25 -10.78 -5.07
CA ILE A 141 -12.88 -10.42 -3.79
C ILE A 141 -13.56 -9.04 -3.83
N LEU A 142 -13.26 -8.19 -4.82
CA LEU A 142 -13.97 -6.93 -5.04
C LEU A 142 -15.49 -7.12 -5.22
N TYR A 143 -15.91 -8.29 -5.73
CA TYR A 143 -17.32 -8.62 -5.94
C TYR A 143 -18.03 -9.13 -4.69
N ASP A 144 -17.28 -9.49 -3.65
CA ASP A 144 -17.81 -9.84 -2.34
C ASP A 144 -17.81 -8.59 -1.45
N ASP A 145 -18.99 -8.12 -1.03
CA ASP A 145 -19.11 -6.87 -0.25
C ASP A 145 -18.35 -6.94 1.07
N THR A 146 -18.42 -8.07 1.77
CA THR A 146 -17.77 -8.28 3.07
C THR A 146 -16.26 -8.28 2.93
N LEU A 147 -15.73 -9.01 1.95
CA LEU A 147 -14.28 -9.09 1.72
C LEU A 147 -13.73 -7.78 1.16
N ALA A 148 -14.46 -7.11 0.26
CA ALA A 148 -14.05 -5.82 -0.28
C ALA A 148 -13.95 -4.75 0.82
N GLU A 149 -14.94 -4.70 1.73
CA GLU A 149 -14.92 -3.77 2.85
C GLU A 149 -13.79 -4.13 3.85
N ALA A 150 -13.66 -5.41 4.22
CA ALA A 150 -12.60 -5.86 5.11
C ALA A 150 -11.21 -5.58 4.53
N ALA A 151 -11.03 -5.74 3.21
CA ALA A 151 -9.80 -5.39 2.50
C ALA A 151 -9.49 -3.90 2.57
N ALA A 152 -10.49 -3.03 2.35
CA ALA A 152 -10.29 -1.59 2.45
C ALA A 152 -9.92 -1.16 3.89
N LYS A 153 -10.56 -1.74 4.91
CA LYS A 153 -10.21 -1.51 6.32
C LYS A 153 -8.81 -2.01 6.68
N PHE A 154 -8.44 -3.19 6.18
CA PHE A 154 -7.10 -3.72 6.34
C PHE A 154 -6.03 -2.80 5.71
N LEU A 155 -6.26 -2.34 4.48
CA LEU A 155 -5.37 -1.42 3.79
C LEU A 155 -5.32 -0.04 4.47
N ARG A 156 -6.42 0.43 5.08
CA ARG A 156 -6.43 1.63 5.94
C ARG A 156 -5.45 1.49 7.11
N LEU A 157 -5.45 0.34 7.79
CA LEU A 157 -4.54 0.06 8.90
C LEU A 157 -3.09 -0.03 8.43
N LYS A 158 -2.84 -0.67 7.27
CA LYS A 158 -1.50 -0.69 6.66
C LYS A 158 -1.00 0.70 6.27
N ALA A 159 -1.85 1.53 5.66
CA ALA A 159 -1.51 2.91 5.31
C ALA A 159 -1.18 3.73 6.57
N SER A 160 -1.98 3.57 7.63
CA SER A 160 -1.73 4.18 8.94
C SER A 160 -0.37 3.74 9.50
N TRP A 161 -0.08 2.43 9.46
CA TRP A 161 1.20 1.89 9.92
C TRP A 161 2.38 2.44 9.11
N GLN A 162 2.27 2.48 7.78
CA GLN A 162 3.35 2.93 6.91
C GLN A 162 3.64 4.42 7.13
N GLU A 163 2.58 5.25 7.23
CA GLU A 163 2.72 6.68 7.57
C GLU A 163 3.47 6.88 8.89
N ASN A 164 3.05 6.19 9.94
CA ASN A 164 3.66 6.31 11.27
C ASN A 164 5.09 5.75 11.30
N THR A 165 5.40 4.75 10.46
CA THR A 165 6.74 4.20 10.33
C THR A 165 7.68 5.18 9.62
N LEU A 166 7.21 5.80 8.53
CA LEU A 166 7.95 6.82 7.80
C LEU A 166 8.14 8.11 8.63
N ARG A 167 7.16 8.47 9.47
CA ARG A 167 7.29 9.61 10.39
C ARG A 167 8.38 9.46 11.45
N LYS A 168 8.94 8.26 11.63
CA LYS A 168 10.10 8.05 12.52
C LYS A 168 11.39 8.64 11.94
N VAL A 169 11.45 8.85 10.62
CA VAL A 169 12.68 9.25 9.91
C VAL A 169 12.57 10.65 9.29
N ALA A 170 11.34 11.14 9.09
CA ALA A 170 11.03 12.48 8.59
C ALA A 170 9.77 13.05 9.27
N PRO A 171 9.66 14.37 9.48
CA PRO A 171 8.46 14.95 10.09
C PRO A 171 7.21 14.81 9.20
N ASP A 172 7.38 14.91 7.89
CA ASP A 172 6.30 14.77 6.92
C ASP A 172 6.41 13.45 6.13
N ALA A 173 5.27 12.81 5.92
CA ALA A 173 5.14 11.62 5.07
C ALA A 173 4.00 11.83 4.08
N ILE A 174 4.26 11.49 2.83
CA ILE A 174 3.26 11.39 1.77
C ILE A 174 2.93 9.90 1.61
N ILE A 175 1.65 9.53 1.57
CA ILE A 175 1.23 8.15 1.23
C ILE A 175 0.38 8.18 -0.03
N PHE A 176 0.84 7.49 -1.07
CA PHE A 176 0.05 7.28 -2.28
C PHE A 176 -0.72 5.96 -2.21
N VAL A 177 -1.96 5.98 -2.68
CA VAL A 177 -2.78 4.78 -2.86
C VAL A 177 -2.81 4.43 -4.35
N ASP A 178 -1.97 3.48 -4.75
CA ASP A 178 -1.74 3.17 -6.17
C ASP A 178 -2.82 2.21 -6.71
N GLU A 179 -3.46 2.63 -7.80
CA GLU A 179 -4.59 1.94 -8.40
C GLU A 179 -4.43 1.71 -9.92
N PRO A 180 -3.45 0.90 -10.37
CA PRO A 180 -3.24 0.64 -11.79
C PRO A 180 -4.46 0.01 -12.48
N HIS A 181 -5.30 -0.75 -11.76
CA HIS A 181 -6.51 -1.34 -12.34
C HIS A 181 -7.64 -0.33 -12.58
N LEU A 182 -7.58 0.90 -12.06
CA LEU A 182 -8.56 1.94 -12.40
C LEU A 182 -8.49 2.37 -13.88
N VAL A 183 -7.41 2.04 -14.60
CA VAL A 183 -7.39 2.19 -16.07
C VAL A 183 -8.46 1.35 -16.76
N SER A 184 -8.88 0.25 -16.11
CA SER A 184 -9.94 -0.66 -16.59
C SER A 184 -11.33 -0.22 -16.14
N LEU A 185 -11.47 0.95 -15.50
CA LEU A 185 -12.79 1.52 -15.20
C LEU A 185 -13.56 1.67 -16.53
N ARG A 186 -14.79 1.14 -16.58
CA ARG A 186 -15.63 1.06 -17.80
C ARG A 186 -15.15 0.07 -18.87
N SER A 187 -14.20 -0.79 -18.55
CA SER A 187 -13.90 -1.94 -19.41
C SER A 187 -15.06 -2.92 -19.40
N VAL A 188 -15.41 -3.44 -20.58
CA VAL A 188 -16.42 -4.50 -20.73
C VAL A 188 -15.90 -5.85 -20.23
N PHE A 189 -14.58 -6.02 -20.14
CA PHE A 189 -13.94 -7.30 -19.79
C PHE A 189 -13.79 -7.53 -18.29
N THR A 190 -13.77 -6.46 -17.49
CA THR A 190 -13.64 -6.56 -16.04
C THR A 190 -14.46 -5.43 -15.42
N PRO A 191 -15.76 -5.67 -15.16
CA PRO A 191 -16.64 -4.62 -14.69
C PRO A 191 -16.24 -4.22 -13.26
N ILE A 192 -15.71 -3.02 -13.11
CA ILE A 192 -15.48 -2.41 -11.79
C ILE A 192 -16.79 -1.73 -11.37
N PRO A 193 -17.36 -2.05 -10.19
CA PRO A 193 -18.52 -1.33 -9.67
C PRO A 193 -18.13 0.12 -9.36
N GLU A 194 -18.51 1.07 -10.23
CA GLU A 194 -18.08 2.48 -10.15
C GLU A 194 -18.44 3.12 -8.81
N GLU A 195 -19.58 2.73 -8.23
CA GLU A 195 -20.08 3.19 -6.94
C GLU A 195 -19.22 2.74 -5.75
N LYS A 196 -18.55 1.58 -5.86
CA LYS A 196 -17.67 1.07 -4.79
C LYS A 196 -16.35 1.83 -4.74
N VAL A 197 -15.86 2.32 -5.88
CA VAL A 197 -14.53 2.97 -5.99
C VAL A 197 -14.33 4.11 -4.97
N PRO A 198 -15.17 5.16 -4.92
CA PRO A 198 -14.96 6.25 -3.98
C PRO A 198 -15.16 5.82 -2.52
N VAL A 199 -16.02 4.83 -2.26
CA VAL A 199 -16.29 4.32 -0.91
C VAL A 199 -15.05 3.60 -0.35
N LEU A 200 -14.52 2.65 -1.11
CA LEU A 200 -13.38 1.83 -0.69
C LEU A 200 -12.09 2.65 -0.61
N LEU A 201 -11.82 3.51 -1.60
CA LEU A 201 -10.68 4.43 -1.54
C LEU A 201 -10.82 5.41 -0.38
N GLY A 202 -12.02 5.94 -0.18
CA GLY A 202 -12.34 6.82 0.94
C GLY A 202 -12.07 6.16 2.29
N GLU A 203 -12.31 4.86 2.44
CA GLU A 203 -11.96 4.12 3.66
C GLU A 203 -10.44 4.05 3.86
N VAL A 204 -9.66 3.70 2.85
CA VAL A 204 -8.19 3.65 2.96
C VAL A 204 -7.61 5.03 3.29
N PHE A 205 -8.10 6.09 2.62
CA PHE A 205 -7.64 7.46 2.85
C PHE A 205 -7.91 7.98 4.26
N ARG A 206 -8.89 7.43 5.01
CA ARG A 206 -9.11 7.80 6.42
C ARG A 206 -7.95 7.39 7.32
N GLY A 207 -7.13 6.42 6.92
CA GLY A 207 -5.95 5.98 7.67
C GLY A 207 -4.75 6.90 7.56
N ILE A 208 -4.72 7.77 6.55
CA ILE A 208 -3.60 8.68 6.28
C ILE A 208 -3.92 10.04 6.88
N LYS A 209 -3.15 10.53 7.85
CA LYS A 209 -3.41 11.84 8.49
C LYS A 209 -2.73 13.00 7.78
N GLY A 210 -1.60 12.74 7.14
CA GLY A 210 -0.76 13.69 6.43
C GLY A 210 -1.16 13.81 4.97
N ILE A 211 -0.16 14.04 4.13
CA ILE A 211 -0.34 14.24 2.70
C ILE A 211 -0.68 12.89 2.06
N LYS A 212 -1.75 12.86 1.28
CA LYS A 212 -2.23 11.66 0.60
C LYS A 212 -2.45 11.94 -0.89
N GLY A 213 -2.20 10.93 -1.72
CA GLY A 213 -2.34 10.98 -3.17
C GLY A 213 -2.98 9.72 -3.71
#